data_AF-U4QZ81-F1
#
_entry.id   AF-U4QZ81-F1
#
_cell.length_a   1.000
_cell.length_b   1.000
_cell.length_c   1.000
_cell.angle_alpha   90.00
_cell.angle_beta   90.00
_cell.angle_gamma   90.00
#
_symmetry.space_group_name_H-M   'P 1'
#
loop_
_entity.id
_entity.type
_entity.pdbx_description
1 polymer ?
#
loop_
_entity_poly.entity_id
_entity_poly.type
_entity_poly.pdbx_seq_one_letter_code
_entity_poly.pdbx_strand_id
1 'polypeptide(L)' 'MRTGRQLYLLRIRDTKISDKQLSELLDVSVNDILIYEYGLKPIPKDIYNKWERIVCNH' A
#
# COMPACT_ATOMS: atom_id res chain seq x y z
N MET A 1 -4.04 -1.92 13.27
CA MET A 1 -4.07 -1.99 11.80
C MET A 1 -3.88 -0.58 11.28
N ARG A 2 -2.90 -0.35 10.41
CA ARG A 2 -2.60 0.97 9.85
C ARG A 2 -3.66 1.35 8.81
N THR A 3 -3.91 2.64 8.63
CA THR A 3 -4.74 3.13 7.52
C THR A 3 -3.95 3.11 6.21
N GLY A 4 -4.63 3.17 5.05
CA GLY A 4 -3.95 3.30 3.77
C GLY A 4 -3.04 4.52 3.70
N ARG A 5 -3.46 5.65 4.27
CA ARG A 5 -2.62 6.85 4.40
C ARG A 5 -1.34 6.60 5.21
N GLN A 6 -1.41 5.81 6.28
CA GLN A 6 -0.23 5.46 7.08
C GLN A 6 0.72 4.52 6.31
N LEU A 7 0.18 3.56 5.56
CA LEU A 7 0.98 2.69 4.69
C LEU A 7 1.66 3.47 3.55
N TYR A 8 0.97 4.44 2.96
CA TYR A 8 1.55 5.38 2.00
C TYR A 8 2.73 6.14 2.60
N LEU A 9 2.55 6.75 3.78
CA LEU A 9 3.60 7.52 4.45
C LEU A 9 4.83 6.67 4.79
N LEU A 10 4.64 5.41 5.17
CA LEU A 10 5.75 4.48 5.38
C LEU A 10 6.45 4.13 4.06
N ARG A 11 5.67 3.83 3.01
CA ARG A 11 6.21 3.51 1.69
C ARG A 11 7.12 4.61 1.16
N ILE A 12 6.67 5.87 1.18
CA ILE A 12 7.45 7.00 0.66
C ILE A 12 8.70 7.30 1.50
N ARG A 13 8.65 7.02 2.81
CA ARG A 13 9.76 7.30 3.72
C ARG A 13 10.85 6.23 3.63
N ASP A 14 10.45 4.96 3.63
CA ASP A 14 11.35 3.86 3.96
C ASP A 14 11.69 2.97 2.74
N THR A 15 10.84 2.93 1.70
CA THR A 15 11.01 1.99 0.58
C THR A 15 11.25 2.63 -0.79
N LYS A 16 10.85 3.90 -0.98
CA LYS A 16 10.88 4.62 -2.29
C LYS A 16 10.18 3.87 -3.45
N ILE A 17 9.30 2.91 -3.16
CA ILE A 17 8.55 2.16 -4.17
C ILE A 17 7.49 3.07 -4.79
N SER A 18 7.49 3.16 -6.12
CA SER A 18 6.48 3.91 -6.88
C SER A 18 5.11 3.22 -6.89
N ASP A 19 4.04 3.95 -7.20
CA ASP A 19 2.68 3.39 -7.21
C ASP A 19 2.54 2.22 -8.19
N LYS A 20 3.24 2.32 -9.34
CA LYS A 20 3.28 1.26 -10.34
C LYS A 20 3.95 0.00 -9.81
N GLN A 21 5.11 0.14 -9.17
CA GLN A 21 5.80 -1.02 -8.58
C GLN A 21 4.99 -1.64 -7.44
N LEU A 22 4.35 -0.81 -6.61
CA LEU A 22 3.47 -1.32 -5.56
C LEU A 22 2.28 -2.08 -6.16
N SER A 23 1.69 -1.56 -7.23
CA SER A 23 0.56 -2.21 -7.93
C SER A 23 0.96 -3.59 -8.47
N GLU A 24 2.17 -3.73 -9.01
CA GLU A 24 2.72 -4.99 -9.49
C GLU A 24 2.98 -5.98 -8.33
N LEU A 25 3.53 -5.49 -7.19
CA LEU A 25 3.80 -6.32 -6.01
C LEU A 25 2.52 -6.81 -5.31
N LEU A 26 1.47 -6.00 -5.34
CA LEU A 26 0.18 -6.30 -4.70
C LEU A 26 -0.80 -7.03 -5.63
N ASP A 27 -0.51 -7.07 -6.93
CA ASP A 27 -1.38 -7.62 -7.98
C ASP A 27 -2.75 -6.92 -8.00
N VAL A 28 -2.72 -5.58 -7.98
CA VAL A 28 -3.91 -4.70 -8.03
C VAL A 28 -3.64 -3.55 -8.99
N SER A 29 -4.67 -2.78 -9.37
CA SER A 29 -4.44 -1.59 -10.20
C SER A 29 -3.83 -0.45 -9.39
N VAL A 30 -3.09 0.45 -10.06
CA VAL A 30 -2.64 1.72 -9.44
C VAL A 30 -3.82 2.52 -8.88
N ASN A 31 -4.98 2.46 -9.55
CA ASN A 31 -6.16 3.15 -9.06
C ASN A 31 -6.66 2.57 -7.72
N ASP A 32 -6.57 1.25 -7.52
CA ASP A 32 -6.90 0.63 -6.24
C ASP A 32 -5.95 1.08 -5.14
N ILE A 33 -4.65 1.20 -5.43
CA ILE A 33 -3.67 1.80 -4.50
C ILE A 33 -4.16 3.18 -4.05
N LEU A 34 -4.45 4.08 -4.99
CA LEU A 34 -4.90 5.43 -4.67
C LEU A 34 -6.19 5.42 -3.84
N ILE A 35 -7.18 4.61 -4.23
CA ILE A 35 -8.43 4.43 -3.48
C ILE A 35 -8.16 4.05 -2.02
N TYR A 36 -7.23 3.13 -1.78
CA TYR A 36 -6.84 2.69 -0.44
C TYR A 36 -6.10 3.78 0.33
N GLU A 37 -5.15 4.48 -0.30
CA GLU A 37 -4.36 5.55 0.34
C GLU A 37 -5.22 6.73 0.76
N TYR A 38 -6.17 7.12 -0.09
CA TYR A 38 -7.15 8.17 0.20
C TYR A 38 -8.27 7.71 1.14
N GLY A 39 -8.34 6.42 1.49
CA GLY A 39 -9.36 5.88 2.38
C GLY A 39 -10.76 5.88 1.77
N LEU A 40 -10.89 5.92 0.44
CA LEU A 40 -12.17 5.88 -0.28
C LEU A 40 -12.82 4.49 -0.20
N LYS A 41 -12.00 3.44 -0.06
CA LYS A 41 -12.44 2.08 0.26
C LYS A 41 -11.52 1.43 1.28
N PRO A 42 -12.03 0.50 2.10
CA PRO A 42 -11.18 -0.30 2.98
C PRO A 42 -10.25 -1.19 2.15
N ILE A 43 -9.05 -1.43 2.68
CA ILE A 43 -8.06 -2.31 2.06
C ILE A 43 -8.47 -3.77 2.35
N PRO A 44 -8.59 -4.63 1.32
CA PRO A 44 -8.78 -6.06 1.52
C PRO A 44 -7.67 -6.64 2.42
N LYS A 45 -8.02 -7.60 3.29
CA LYS A 45 -7.11 -8.07 4.36
C LYS A 45 -5.84 -8.74 3.81
N ASP A 46 -5.97 -9.47 2.72
CA ASP A 46 -4.89 -10.09 1.96
C ASP A 46 -3.94 -9.02 1.37
N ILE A 47 -4.48 -7.96 0.77
CA ILE A 47 -3.70 -6.84 0.24
C ILE A 47 -3.00 -6.08 1.37
N TYR A 48 -3.71 -5.81 2.47
CA TYR A 48 -3.13 -5.16 3.65
C TYR A 48 -1.92 -5.94 4.18
N ASN A 49 -2.05 -7.27 4.35
CA ASN A 49 -0.97 -8.10 4.88
C ASN A 49 0.25 -8.11 3.95
N LYS A 50 0.05 -8.15 2.63
CA LYS A 50 1.13 -8.03 1.65
C LYS A 50 1.81 -6.66 1.75
N TRP A 51 1.03 -5.60 1.78
CA TRP A 51 1.54 -4.23 1.85
C TRP A 51 2.32 -3.98 3.14
N GLU A 52 1.78 -4.39 4.28
CA GLU A 52 2.45 -4.25 5.58
C GLU A 52 3.81 -4.96 5.59
N ARG A 53 3.92 -6.16 5.01
CA ARG A 53 5.21 -6.86 4.87
C ARG A 53 6.21 -6.09 4.01
N ILE A 54 5.75 -5.44 2.94
CA ILE A 54 6.60 -4.64 2.05
C ILE A 54 7.17 -3.43 2.81
N VAL A 55 6.35 -2.74 3.62
CA VAL A 55 6.78 -1.49 4.28
C VAL A 55 7.31 -1.66 5.70
N CYS A 56 7.18 -2.83 6.33
CA CYS A 56 7.65 -3.08 7.71
C CYS A 56 8.80 -4.08 7.83
N ASN A 57 9.18 -4.81 6.76
CA ASN A 57 10.37 -5.69 6.77
C ASN A 57 11.64 -4.97 6.23
N HIS A 58 11.79 -3.68 6.55
CA HIS A 58 13.03 -2.92 6.35
C HIS A 58 13.58 -2.46 7.70
#